data_AF-I0JWT0-F1
#
_entry.id   AF-I0JWT0-F1
#
_cell.length_a   1.000
_cell.length_b   1.000
_cell.length_c   1.000
_cell.angle_alpha   90.00
_cell.angle_beta   90.00
_cell.angle_gamma   90.00
#
_symmetry.space_group_name_H-M   'P 1'
#
loop_
_entity.id
_entity.type
_entity.pdbx_description
1 polymer ?
#
loop_
_entity_poly.entity_id
_entity_poly.type
_entity_poly.pdbx_seq_one_letter_code
_entity_poly.pdbx_strand_id
1 'polypeptide(L)'
;MQPINIDEKRVGLLAPVFSLRRENDLGIGDTKAVLSTIDFCKRMHINYLQILPINETSEDNSPYNALSSIAYDPMLVTMEPDFIPGLSSEDLKFSNLEKERLEGQFIDYKTVKSIKKKLFEKAFYRFIASSHLVKKKEFIHFCKSNQDWLSTYTLFRFLVDENAGDTHWNDWPEEIKTYENAIEWLKRQKDQKWILEKRRFYSFIQWVAHTQWKQVREYADSKNIKLMGDIPYGINRYSSDVWASQELFDCQWSCGAPPETFFQGDEFVKKWGQNWGFPLYRWENHEAESFRWWKRRILQTTKIFHAFRLDHVLGFFRIYAFPWFPEQNNEFLPLSIEEVKLKTGGKLPRFFPGPDEPDASALVNENQGKKILSVILETAKNEIVIAEDLGLVPRYVRPLLQKMGIPGFTIPMFERLSDYSFKPITHYPALSVATYATHDHPPLMLQYNRLCHRAVQDPNSQERRELQRIADFLGWNISELPNHYDSRIHLRFIETLLYSPCWLVVFTISDLLGIELQFNHPGSKPEDNWKDRLEKPIMDYLEEPEFGSKLKKIKQLIDQTKRS
;
A
#
# COMPACT_ATOMS: atom_id res chain seq x y z
N MET A 1 14.61 -18.28 -2.63
CA MET A 1 14.49 -16.98 -3.32
C MET A 1 15.37 -17.01 -4.55
N GLN A 2 14.90 -16.52 -5.71
CA GLN A 2 15.83 -16.25 -6.80
C GLN A 2 16.72 -15.08 -6.38
N PRO A 3 18.05 -15.24 -6.33
CA PRO A 3 18.94 -14.17 -5.94
C PRO A 3 18.81 -13.02 -6.94
N ILE A 4 18.74 -11.79 -6.43
CA ILE A 4 18.72 -10.59 -7.27
C ILE A 4 20.08 -10.47 -7.95
N ASN A 5 20.09 -10.52 -9.28
CA ASN A 5 21.27 -10.17 -10.05
C ASN A 5 21.41 -8.65 -10.08
N ILE A 6 22.28 -8.10 -9.23
CA ILE A 6 22.47 -6.65 -9.12
C ILE A 6 23.06 -6.03 -10.39
N ASP A 7 23.67 -6.81 -11.30
CA ASP A 7 24.19 -6.30 -12.57
C ASP A 7 23.08 -6.09 -13.61
N GLU A 8 21.95 -6.78 -13.43
CA GLU A 8 20.73 -6.59 -14.23
C GLU A 8 19.89 -5.46 -13.64
N LYS A 9 20.24 -4.22 -14.00
CA LYS A 9 19.50 -3.04 -13.61
C LYS A 9 18.10 -3.02 -14.23
N ARG A 10 17.12 -2.55 -13.47
CA ARG A 10 15.70 -2.56 -13.83
C ARG A 10 15.04 -1.22 -13.58
N VAL A 11 13.89 -0.99 -14.22
CA VAL A 11 12.98 0.14 -13.95
C VAL A 11 11.61 -0.38 -13.54
N GLY A 12 10.98 0.32 -12.60
CA GLY A 12 9.61 0.12 -12.18
C GLY A 12 8.76 1.39 -12.25
N LEU A 13 7.45 1.18 -12.31
CA LEU A 13 6.43 2.21 -12.18
C LEU A 13 5.57 1.92 -10.96
N LEU A 14 5.42 2.87 -10.04
CA LEU A 14 4.42 2.82 -8.97
C LEU A 14 3.15 3.54 -9.43
N ALA A 15 2.05 2.79 -9.58
CA ALA A 15 0.75 3.32 -9.96
C ALA A 15 -0.37 2.73 -9.08
N PRO A 16 -0.96 3.50 -8.16
CA PRO A 16 -2.08 3.03 -7.34
C PRO A 16 -3.29 2.66 -8.20
N VAL A 17 -3.86 1.46 -8.01
CA VAL A 17 -4.96 0.95 -8.85
C VAL A 17 -6.15 1.90 -8.84
N PHE A 18 -6.55 2.39 -7.66
CA PHE A 18 -7.70 3.28 -7.51
C PHE A 18 -7.57 4.56 -8.36
N SER A 19 -6.34 5.03 -8.57
CA SER A 19 -6.05 6.27 -9.28
C SER A 19 -6.11 6.13 -10.81
N LEU A 20 -6.04 4.91 -11.33
CA LEU A 20 -6.05 4.66 -12.77
C LEU A 20 -7.42 4.97 -13.38
N ARG A 21 -7.43 5.33 -14.66
CA ARG A 21 -8.64 5.57 -15.47
C ARG A 21 -8.70 4.58 -16.62
N ARG A 22 -9.91 4.25 -17.05
CA ARG A 22 -10.19 3.65 -18.36
C ARG A 22 -11.58 4.07 -18.81
N GLU A 23 -11.87 3.91 -20.10
CA GLU A 23 -13.23 4.08 -20.59
C GLU A 23 -14.22 3.17 -19.84
N ASN A 24 -15.36 3.75 -19.46
CA ASN A 24 -16.44 3.07 -18.75
C ASN A 24 -16.01 2.44 -17.41
N ASP A 25 -14.96 2.96 -16.76
CA ASP A 25 -14.75 2.64 -15.35
C ASP A 25 -15.88 3.17 -14.48
N LEU A 26 -16.07 2.56 -13.31
CA LEU A 26 -17.12 2.95 -12.38
C LEU A 26 -16.55 3.85 -11.30
N GLY A 27 -15.89 4.94 -11.68
CA GLY A 27 -15.41 5.97 -10.75
C GLY A 27 -14.18 5.59 -9.94
N ILE A 28 -13.56 4.45 -10.25
CA ILE A 28 -12.32 3.98 -9.63
C ILE A 28 -11.59 3.07 -10.63
N GLY A 29 -10.26 3.10 -10.61
CA GLY A 29 -9.47 2.15 -11.41
C GLY A 29 -9.64 0.71 -10.94
N ASP A 30 -9.52 -0.23 -11.87
CA ASP A 30 -9.80 -1.65 -11.66
C ASP A 30 -8.81 -2.55 -12.42
N THR A 31 -8.98 -3.88 -12.31
CA THR A 31 -8.12 -4.88 -12.95
C THR A 31 -7.90 -4.63 -14.45
N LYS A 32 -8.91 -4.20 -15.21
CA LYS A 32 -8.76 -3.88 -16.64
C LYS A 32 -7.92 -2.61 -16.87
N ALA A 33 -8.01 -1.60 -16.00
CA ALA A 33 -7.10 -0.46 -16.05
C ALA A 33 -5.64 -0.87 -15.77
N VAL A 34 -5.42 -1.87 -14.90
CA VAL A 34 -4.10 -2.47 -14.67
C VAL A 34 -3.58 -3.18 -15.91
N LEU A 35 -4.42 -3.90 -16.68
CA LEU A 35 -4.01 -4.51 -17.96
C LEU A 35 -3.48 -3.45 -18.94
N SER A 36 -4.17 -2.33 -19.10
CA SER A 36 -3.69 -1.21 -19.93
C SER A 36 -2.38 -0.62 -19.40
N THR A 37 -2.21 -0.58 -18.08
CA THR A 37 -0.96 -0.11 -17.45
C THR A 37 0.21 -1.06 -17.70
N ILE A 38 -0.04 -2.38 -17.75
CA ILE A 38 0.98 -3.37 -18.16
C ILE A 38 1.42 -3.12 -19.60
N ASP A 39 0.49 -2.84 -20.52
CA ASP A 39 0.84 -2.47 -21.91
C ASP A 39 1.62 -1.15 -21.98
N PHE A 40 1.26 -0.16 -21.15
CA PHE A 40 2.04 1.07 -21.00
C PHE A 40 3.49 0.78 -20.56
N CYS A 41 3.67 -0.01 -19.48
CA CYS A 41 5.00 -0.42 -19.01
C CYS A 41 5.79 -1.10 -20.12
N LYS A 42 5.15 -2.00 -20.87
CA LYS A 42 5.80 -2.69 -22.00
C LYS A 42 6.25 -1.71 -23.08
N ARG A 43 5.42 -0.74 -23.47
CA ARG A 43 5.77 0.29 -24.46
C ARG A 43 6.93 1.18 -24.00
N MET A 44 7.00 1.45 -22.70
CA MET A 44 8.02 2.28 -22.05
C MET A 44 9.31 1.53 -21.66
N HIS A 45 9.38 0.22 -21.92
CA HIS A 45 10.49 -0.66 -21.49
C HIS A 45 10.70 -0.66 -19.96
N ILE A 46 9.61 -0.55 -19.21
CA ILE A 46 9.58 -0.67 -17.75
C ILE A 46 9.38 -2.16 -17.41
N ASN A 47 10.13 -2.68 -16.42
CA ASN A 47 10.11 -4.11 -16.08
C ASN A 47 9.15 -4.43 -14.94
N TYR A 48 8.96 -3.51 -13.99
CA TYR A 48 8.11 -3.69 -12.82
C TYR A 48 6.91 -2.75 -12.83
N LEU A 49 5.73 -3.29 -12.50
CA LEU A 49 4.56 -2.49 -12.14
C LEU A 49 4.28 -2.69 -10.65
N GLN A 50 4.63 -1.70 -9.85
CA GLN A 50 4.29 -1.63 -8.44
C GLN A 50 2.89 -1.05 -8.27
N ILE A 51 2.07 -1.73 -7.47
CA ILE A 51 0.76 -1.24 -7.04
C ILE A 51 0.67 -1.25 -5.53
N LEU A 52 -0.16 -0.37 -4.98
CA LEU A 52 -0.47 -0.33 -3.54
C LEU A 52 -1.27 -1.58 -3.12
N PRO A 53 -1.47 -1.82 -1.81
CA PRO A 53 -2.25 -2.96 -1.34
C PRO A 53 -3.62 -3.02 -2.02
N ILE A 54 -4.03 -4.23 -2.39
CA ILE A 54 -5.29 -4.49 -3.10
C ILE A 54 -6.34 -5.15 -2.20
N ASN A 55 -6.14 -5.05 -0.88
CA ASN A 55 -6.98 -5.66 0.14
C ASN A 55 -8.18 -4.78 0.46
N GLU A 56 -9.31 -5.40 0.85
CA GLU A 56 -10.54 -4.65 1.18
C GLU A 56 -10.27 -3.68 2.33
N THR A 57 -10.50 -2.39 2.07
CA THR A 57 -10.23 -1.31 3.03
C THR A 57 -11.42 -1.01 3.94
N SER A 58 -11.14 -0.35 5.06
CA SER A 58 -12.17 0.17 5.97
C SER A 58 -12.90 1.41 5.43
N GLU A 59 -13.59 2.14 6.30
CA GLU A 59 -14.33 3.37 5.96
C GLU A 59 -13.42 4.52 5.51
N ASP A 60 -12.18 4.56 6.02
CA ASP A 60 -11.16 5.56 5.64
C ASP A 60 -10.61 5.38 4.21
N ASN A 61 -10.93 4.26 3.55
CA ASN A 61 -10.49 3.87 2.21
C ASN A 61 -8.96 3.80 2.06
N SER A 62 -8.22 3.74 3.17
CA SER A 62 -6.76 3.62 3.13
C SER A 62 -6.35 2.20 2.75
N PRO A 63 -5.53 2.00 1.70
CA PRO A 63 -4.96 0.69 1.36
C PRO A 63 -4.15 0.06 2.50
N TYR A 64 -3.66 0.89 3.43
CA TYR A 64 -2.86 0.46 4.58
C TYR A 64 -3.71 0.11 5.80
N ASN A 65 -5.04 0.31 5.73
CA ASN A 65 -5.98 0.02 6.82
C ASN A 65 -7.02 -1.05 6.41
N ALA A 66 -6.51 -2.24 6.07
CA ALA A 66 -7.31 -3.33 5.49
C ALA A 66 -8.18 -4.08 6.53
N LEU A 67 -9.41 -4.42 6.13
CA LEU A 67 -10.34 -5.28 6.87
C LEU A 67 -9.97 -6.77 6.79
N SER A 68 -9.07 -7.12 5.87
CA SER A 68 -8.45 -8.43 5.82
C SER A 68 -7.04 -8.35 5.27
N SER A 69 -6.12 -9.14 5.82
CA SER A 69 -4.77 -9.29 5.28
C SER A 69 -4.71 -10.09 3.97
N ILE A 70 -5.83 -10.70 3.56
CA ILE A 70 -5.93 -11.61 2.40
C ILE A 70 -7.03 -11.20 1.43
N ALA A 71 -8.21 -10.85 1.91
CA ALA A 71 -9.36 -10.60 1.04
C ALA A 71 -9.10 -9.39 0.12
N TYR A 72 -9.46 -9.53 -1.16
CA TYR A 72 -9.31 -8.51 -2.18
C TYR A 72 -10.39 -7.44 -2.03
N ASP A 73 -10.06 -6.19 -2.36
CA ASP A 73 -11.02 -5.11 -2.41
C ASP A 73 -11.98 -5.28 -3.61
N PRO A 74 -13.31 -5.43 -3.36
CA PRO A 74 -14.30 -5.54 -4.43
C PRO A 74 -14.33 -4.31 -5.36
N MET A 75 -13.89 -3.15 -4.88
CA MET A 75 -13.84 -1.92 -5.68
C MET A 75 -12.80 -1.96 -6.78
N LEU A 76 -11.76 -2.78 -6.66
CA LEU A 76 -10.67 -2.85 -7.65
C LEU A 76 -10.95 -3.90 -8.75
N VAL A 77 -12.17 -4.44 -8.81
CA VAL A 77 -12.61 -5.46 -9.75
C VAL A 77 -13.36 -4.82 -10.93
N THR A 78 -13.12 -5.31 -12.15
CA THR A 78 -13.83 -4.89 -13.36
C THR A 78 -15.25 -5.42 -13.37
N MET A 79 -16.21 -4.49 -13.52
CA MET A 79 -17.65 -4.76 -13.54
C MET A 79 -18.19 -4.83 -14.97
N GLU A 80 -17.85 -5.90 -15.68
CA GLU A 80 -18.32 -6.16 -17.04
C GLU A 80 -18.87 -7.60 -17.14
N PRO A 81 -19.89 -7.87 -18.00
CA PRO A 81 -20.52 -9.19 -18.10
C PRO A 81 -19.54 -10.34 -18.37
N ASP A 82 -18.50 -10.09 -19.16
CA ASP A 82 -17.48 -11.09 -19.51
C ASP A 82 -16.59 -11.46 -18.32
N PHE A 83 -16.51 -10.60 -17.31
CA PHE A 83 -15.65 -10.76 -16.14
C PHE A 83 -16.41 -11.21 -14.90
N ILE A 84 -17.74 -11.06 -14.86
CA ILE A 84 -18.58 -11.37 -13.70
C ILE A 84 -19.75 -12.26 -14.12
N PRO A 85 -19.69 -13.56 -13.80
CA PRO A 85 -20.79 -14.48 -14.09
C PRO A 85 -22.13 -13.99 -13.51
N GLY A 86 -23.15 -13.90 -14.35
CA GLY A 86 -24.49 -13.46 -13.97
C GLY A 86 -24.73 -11.94 -14.05
N LEU A 87 -23.70 -11.14 -14.31
CA LEU A 87 -23.86 -9.71 -14.59
C LEU A 87 -24.36 -9.50 -16.02
N SER A 88 -25.32 -8.60 -16.22
CA SER A 88 -25.87 -8.25 -17.54
C SER A 88 -25.49 -6.82 -17.91
N SER A 89 -25.33 -6.54 -19.21
CA SER A 89 -25.15 -5.16 -19.72
C SER A 89 -26.30 -4.23 -19.34
N GLU A 90 -27.50 -4.78 -19.10
CA GLU A 90 -28.65 -4.00 -18.63
C GLU A 90 -28.47 -3.46 -17.21
N ASP A 91 -27.65 -4.11 -16.38
CA ASP A 91 -27.38 -3.66 -15.02
C ASP A 91 -26.45 -2.45 -14.97
N LEU A 92 -25.67 -2.22 -16.04
CA LEU A 92 -24.70 -1.13 -16.17
C LEU A 92 -25.33 0.17 -16.71
N LYS A 93 -26.65 0.33 -16.51
CA LYS A 93 -27.39 1.54 -16.82
C LYS A 93 -27.51 2.38 -15.56
N PHE A 94 -26.80 3.50 -15.54
CA PHE A 94 -26.79 4.44 -14.42
C PHE A 94 -27.59 5.71 -14.73
N SER A 95 -28.17 6.31 -13.70
CA SER A 95 -28.79 7.63 -13.77
C SER A 95 -27.75 8.71 -14.11
N ASN A 96 -28.21 9.87 -14.59
CA ASN A 96 -27.31 10.98 -14.91
C ASN A 96 -26.48 11.43 -13.69
N LEU A 97 -27.10 11.48 -12.50
CA LEU A 97 -26.42 11.83 -11.25
C LEU A 97 -25.34 10.80 -10.87
N GLU A 98 -25.60 9.51 -11.07
CA GLU A 98 -24.58 8.48 -10.84
C GLU A 98 -23.42 8.65 -11.81
N LYS A 99 -23.68 8.87 -13.10
CA LYS A 99 -22.61 9.10 -14.10
C LYS A 99 -21.73 10.29 -13.73
N GLU A 100 -22.32 11.42 -13.39
CA GLU A 100 -21.59 12.62 -12.97
C GLU A 100 -20.65 12.33 -11.77
N ARG A 101 -21.13 11.58 -10.78
CA ARG A 101 -20.31 11.20 -9.60
C ARG A 101 -19.19 10.22 -9.97
N LEU A 102 -19.42 9.31 -10.92
CA LEU A 102 -18.41 8.35 -11.37
C LEU A 102 -17.36 9.00 -12.29
N GLU A 103 -17.73 10.02 -13.05
CA GLU A 103 -16.83 10.74 -13.97
C GLU A 103 -16.01 11.85 -13.26
N GLY A 104 -16.28 12.08 -11.96
CA GLY A 104 -15.61 13.10 -11.16
C GLY A 104 -14.08 12.99 -11.10
N GLN A 105 -13.45 14.13 -10.77
CA GLN A 105 -12.00 14.22 -10.58
C GLN A 105 -11.52 13.34 -9.41
N PHE A 106 -12.26 13.36 -8.30
CA PHE A 106 -11.99 12.55 -7.11
C PHE A 106 -12.91 11.33 -7.04
N ILE A 107 -12.45 10.27 -6.38
CA ILE A 107 -13.24 9.07 -6.13
C ILE A 107 -14.36 9.36 -5.14
N ASP A 108 -15.61 9.13 -5.56
CA ASP A 108 -16.77 9.07 -4.66
C ASP A 108 -16.94 7.65 -4.10
N TYR A 109 -16.14 7.31 -3.08
CA TYR A 109 -16.09 5.96 -2.50
C TYR A 109 -17.47 5.43 -2.09
N LYS A 110 -18.33 6.28 -1.52
CA LYS A 110 -19.68 5.89 -1.11
C LYS A 110 -20.52 5.41 -2.30
N THR A 111 -20.46 6.13 -3.42
CA THR A 111 -21.19 5.78 -4.64
C THR A 111 -20.61 4.53 -5.28
N VAL A 112 -19.29 4.47 -5.42
CA VAL A 112 -18.57 3.32 -5.97
C VAL A 112 -18.90 2.03 -5.20
N LYS A 113 -18.75 2.05 -3.87
CA LYS A 113 -19.07 0.90 -3.00
C LYS A 113 -20.53 0.47 -3.16
N SER A 114 -21.47 1.42 -3.13
CA SER A 114 -22.90 1.15 -3.25
C SER A 114 -23.28 0.53 -4.61
N ILE A 115 -22.80 1.13 -5.71
CA ILE A 115 -23.06 0.64 -7.07
C ILE A 115 -22.47 -0.75 -7.25
N LYS A 116 -21.18 -0.94 -6.94
CA LYS A 116 -20.52 -2.23 -7.14
C LYS A 116 -21.15 -3.33 -6.27
N LYS A 117 -21.53 -3.05 -5.01
CA LYS A 117 -22.26 -4.01 -4.16
C LYS A 117 -23.57 -4.45 -4.81
N LYS A 118 -24.41 -3.51 -5.27
CA LYS A 118 -25.68 -3.83 -5.95
C LYS A 118 -25.49 -4.66 -7.23
N LEU A 119 -24.47 -4.34 -8.03
CA LEU A 119 -24.14 -5.10 -9.23
C LEU A 119 -23.69 -6.52 -8.90
N PHE A 120 -22.85 -6.70 -7.88
CA PHE A 120 -22.47 -8.02 -7.39
C PHE A 120 -23.68 -8.80 -6.88
N GLU A 121 -24.60 -8.17 -6.15
CA GLU A 121 -25.80 -8.83 -5.64
C GLU A 121 -26.64 -9.39 -6.79
N LYS A 122 -26.95 -8.54 -7.79
CA LYS A 122 -27.67 -8.97 -9.00
C LYS A 122 -26.95 -10.11 -9.73
N ALA A 123 -25.64 -9.99 -9.90
CA ALA A 123 -24.83 -11.01 -10.56
C ALA A 123 -24.87 -12.34 -9.79
N PHE A 124 -24.74 -12.29 -8.47
CA PHE A 124 -24.79 -13.46 -7.60
C PHE A 124 -26.16 -14.17 -7.67
N TYR A 125 -27.27 -13.44 -7.58
CA TYR A 125 -28.61 -14.03 -7.71
C TYR A 125 -28.79 -14.77 -9.03
N ARG A 126 -28.39 -14.15 -10.15
CA ARG A 126 -28.45 -14.81 -11.47
C ARG A 126 -27.46 -15.97 -11.59
N PHE A 127 -26.26 -15.85 -11.05
CA PHE A 127 -25.25 -16.91 -11.04
C PHE A 127 -25.75 -18.16 -10.29
N ILE A 128 -26.34 -17.99 -9.11
CA ILE A 128 -26.92 -19.09 -8.32
C ILE A 128 -28.09 -19.74 -9.06
N ALA A 129 -28.97 -18.96 -9.70
CA ALA A 129 -30.08 -19.48 -10.50
C ALA A 129 -29.65 -20.15 -11.83
N SER A 130 -28.48 -19.79 -12.35
CA SER A 130 -28.03 -20.23 -13.67
C SER A 130 -27.69 -21.74 -13.75
N SER A 131 -27.67 -22.28 -14.98
CA SER A 131 -27.18 -23.63 -15.27
C SER A 131 -25.68 -23.69 -15.60
N HIS A 132 -24.89 -22.66 -15.27
CA HIS A 132 -23.44 -22.60 -15.57
C HIS A 132 -22.60 -23.57 -14.71
N LEU A 133 -22.69 -24.87 -15.00
CA LEU A 133 -22.05 -25.94 -14.21
C LEU A 133 -20.53 -25.78 -14.07
N VAL A 134 -19.83 -25.31 -15.12
CA VAL A 134 -18.37 -25.12 -15.09
C VAL A 134 -17.98 -24.03 -14.09
N LYS A 135 -18.58 -22.84 -14.22
CA LYS A 135 -18.33 -21.71 -13.30
C LYS A 135 -18.73 -22.03 -11.86
N LYS A 136 -19.81 -22.78 -11.66
CA LYS A 136 -20.19 -23.28 -10.33
C LYS A 136 -19.15 -24.23 -9.73
N LYS A 137 -18.56 -25.12 -10.53
CA LYS A 137 -17.47 -26.00 -10.08
C LYS A 137 -16.21 -25.21 -9.72
N GLU A 138 -15.82 -24.23 -10.53
CA GLU A 138 -14.69 -23.32 -10.24
C GLU A 138 -14.91 -22.58 -8.91
N PHE A 139 -16.09 -22.01 -8.71
CA PHE A 139 -16.46 -21.33 -7.48
C PHE A 139 -16.40 -22.26 -6.25
N ILE A 140 -16.98 -23.46 -6.33
CA ILE A 140 -16.92 -24.44 -5.24
C ILE A 140 -15.48 -24.84 -4.93
N HIS A 141 -14.64 -25.03 -5.95
CA HIS A 141 -13.23 -25.36 -5.78
C HIS A 141 -12.47 -24.21 -5.10
N PHE A 142 -12.73 -22.95 -5.49
CA PHE A 142 -12.16 -21.79 -4.83
C PHE A 142 -12.52 -21.74 -3.34
N CYS A 143 -13.81 -21.93 -3.01
CA CYS A 143 -14.27 -21.93 -1.62
C CYS A 143 -13.60 -23.01 -0.78
N LYS A 144 -13.44 -24.23 -1.32
CA LYS A 144 -12.76 -25.34 -0.63
C LYS A 144 -11.28 -25.05 -0.43
N SER A 145 -10.60 -24.53 -1.45
CA SER A 145 -9.15 -24.29 -1.43
C SER A 145 -8.73 -23.10 -0.56
N ASN A 146 -9.68 -22.26 -0.17
CA ASN A 146 -9.47 -21.05 0.64
C ASN A 146 -10.31 -21.06 1.93
N GLN A 147 -10.84 -22.22 2.34
CA GLN A 147 -11.77 -22.33 3.46
C GLN A 147 -11.16 -21.82 4.78
N ASP A 148 -9.84 -21.91 4.93
CA ASP A 148 -9.07 -21.54 6.11
C ASP A 148 -9.15 -20.05 6.48
N TRP A 149 -9.30 -19.15 5.51
CA TRP A 149 -9.49 -17.71 5.75
C TRP A 149 -10.85 -17.22 5.28
N LEU A 150 -11.40 -17.80 4.22
CA LEU A 150 -12.66 -17.36 3.62
C LEU A 150 -13.86 -17.60 4.55
N SER A 151 -13.83 -18.69 5.32
CA SER A 151 -14.91 -19.01 6.25
C SER A 151 -15.05 -17.96 7.35
N THR A 152 -13.92 -17.51 7.90
CA THR A 152 -13.79 -16.43 8.88
C THR A 152 -14.19 -15.09 8.28
N TYR A 153 -13.58 -14.71 7.17
CA TYR A 153 -13.84 -13.43 6.51
C TYR A 153 -15.31 -13.26 6.11
N THR A 154 -15.94 -14.29 5.53
CA THR A 154 -17.35 -14.21 5.12
C THR A 154 -18.31 -14.12 6.31
N LEU A 155 -17.98 -14.77 7.43
CA LEU A 155 -18.76 -14.62 8.66
C LEU A 155 -18.61 -13.21 9.22
N PHE A 156 -17.38 -12.70 9.28
CA PHE A 156 -17.11 -11.32 9.70
C PHE A 156 -17.89 -10.31 8.85
N ARG A 157 -17.83 -10.39 7.51
CA ARG A 157 -18.54 -9.46 6.63
C ARG A 157 -20.06 -9.55 6.77
N PHE A 158 -20.59 -10.75 6.96
CA PHE A 158 -22.01 -10.93 7.27
C PHE A 158 -22.38 -10.21 8.59
N LEU A 159 -21.60 -10.41 9.66
CA LEU A 159 -21.85 -9.75 10.95
C LEU A 159 -21.72 -8.22 10.85
N VAL A 160 -20.76 -7.70 10.09
CA VAL A 160 -20.65 -6.26 9.81
C VAL A 160 -21.93 -5.74 9.15
N ASP A 161 -22.46 -6.42 8.14
CA ASP A 161 -23.71 -6.03 7.48
C ASP A 161 -24.91 -6.06 8.46
N GLU A 162 -24.99 -7.07 9.34
CA GLU A 162 -26.04 -7.16 10.38
C GLU A 162 -25.92 -6.08 11.46
N ASN A 163 -24.72 -5.53 11.67
CA ASN A 163 -24.45 -4.42 12.58
C ASN A 163 -24.37 -3.08 11.84
N ALA A 164 -25.20 -2.89 10.81
CA ALA A 164 -25.33 -1.64 10.05
C ALA A 164 -24.04 -1.12 9.39
N GLY A 165 -23.10 -2.02 9.09
CA GLY A 165 -21.80 -1.69 8.50
C GLY A 165 -20.69 -1.45 9.51
N ASP A 166 -20.97 -1.52 10.81
CA ASP A 166 -20.01 -1.26 11.86
C ASP A 166 -18.95 -2.38 11.98
N THR A 167 -17.69 -2.02 11.86
CA THR A 167 -16.56 -2.94 12.01
C THR A 167 -16.04 -3.07 13.44
N HIS A 168 -16.45 -2.20 14.36
CA HIS A 168 -15.98 -2.14 15.76
C HIS A 168 -16.48 -3.34 16.57
N TRP A 169 -15.91 -4.51 16.30
CA TRP A 169 -16.33 -5.78 16.88
C TRP A 169 -16.21 -5.83 18.40
N ASN A 170 -15.43 -4.94 19.01
CA ASN A 170 -15.34 -4.75 20.46
C ASN A 170 -16.66 -4.24 21.07
N ASP A 171 -17.47 -3.54 20.29
CA ASP A 171 -18.75 -2.95 20.68
C ASP A 171 -19.95 -3.82 20.24
N TRP A 172 -19.69 -4.89 19.49
CA TRP A 172 -20.71 -5.88 19.15
C TRP A 172 -21.21 -6.65 20.39
N PRO A 173 -22.43 -7.23 20.33
CA PRO A 173 -22.94 -8.13 21.35
C PRO A 173 -21.95 -9.26 21.71
N GLU A 174 -21.89 -9.61 23.00
CA GLU A 174 -20.94 -10.60 23.53
C GLU A 174 -21.01 -11.96 22.81
N GLU A 175 -22.20 -12.36 22.38
CA GLU A 175 -22.46 -13.57 21.61
C GLU A 175 -21.81 -13.64 20.22
N ILE A 176 -21.30 -12.53 19.68
CA ILE A 176 -20.60 -12.48 18.38
C ILE A 176 -19.26 -11.72 18.44
N LYS A 177 -18.89 -11.20 19.62
CA LYS A 177 -17.69 -10.39 19.85
C LYS A 177 -16.38 -11.13 19.56
N THR A 178 -16.35 -12.45 19.75
CA THR A 178 -15.23 -13.32 19.36
C THR A 178 -15.67 -14.29 18.27
N TYR A 179 -14.70 -14.81 17.52
CA TYR A 179 -14.98 -15.79 16.48
C TYR A 179 -15.61 -17.07 17.04
N GLU A 180 -15.14 -17.56 18.19
CA GLU A 180 -15.70 -18.74 18.86
C GLU A 180 -17.17 -18.51 19.26
N ASN A 181 -17.46 -17.35 19.86
CA ASN A 181 -18.82 -16.99 20.25
C ASN A 181 -19.71 -16.89 19.01
N ALA A 182 -19.24 -16.25 17.94
CA ALA A 182 -19.98 -16.10 16.69
C ALA A 182 -20.29 -17.45 16.01
N ILE A 183 -19.39 -18.43 16.11
CA ILE A 183 -19.65 -19.79 15.63
C ILE A 183 -20.75 -20.47 16.45
N GLU A 184 -20.73 -20.34 17.78
CA GLU A 184 -21.79 -20.88 18.64
C GLU A 184 -23.12 -20.13 18.47
N TRP A 185 -23.08 -18.83 18.25
CA TRP A 185 -24.24 -18.02 17.86
C TRP A 185 -24.83 -18.50 16.54
N LEU A 186 -23.99 -18.74 15.52
CA LEU A 186 -24.41 -19.21 14.20
C LEU A 186 -25.14 -20.56 14.29
N LYS A 187 -24.64 -21.49 15.11
CA LYS A 187 -25.28 -22.81 15.33
C LYS A 187 -26.69 -22.70 15.93
N ARG A 188 -26.96 -21.64 16.67
CA ARG A 188 -28.27 -21.40 17.33
C ARG A 188 -29.28 -20.65 16.45
N GLN A 189 -28.86 -20.12 15.30
CA GLN A 189 -29.75 -19.37 14.43
C GLN A 189 -30.78 -20.27 13.75
N LYS A 190 -32.03 -19.80 13.67
CA LYS A 190 -33.12 -20.53 13.02
C LYS A 190 -32.96 -20.57 11.50
N ASP A 191 -32.48 -19.48 10.91
CA ASP A 191 -32.33 -19.34 9.45
C ASP A 191 -30.87 -19.47 8.99
N GLN A 192 -30.23 -20.60 9.32
CA GLN A 192 -28.86 -20.85 8.90
C GLN A 192 -28.71 -20.86 7.37
N LYS A 193 -29.76 -21.25 6.63
CA LYS A 193 -29.71 -21.29 5.16
C LYS A 193 -29.51 -19.89 4.58
N TRP A 194 -30.29 -18.91 5.04
CA TRP A 194 -30.14 -17.52 4.62
C TRP A 194 -28.76 -16.95 4.99
N ILE A 195 -28.28 -17.19 6.22
CA ILE A 195 -26.94 -16.74 6.64
C ILE A 195 -25.84 -17.33 5.74
N LEU A 196 -25.93 -18.63 5.45
CA LEU A 196 -24.97 -19.30 4.57
C LEU A 196 -25.02 -18.76 3.13
N GLU A 197 -26.20 -18.34 2.64
CA GLU A 197 -26.33 -17.70 1.33
C GLU A 197 -25.69 -16.30 1.31
N LYS A 198 -25.91 -15.49 2.34
CA LYS A 198 -25.22 -14.19 2.51
C LYS A 198 -23.70 -14.34 2.60
N ARG A 199 -23.21 -15.36 3.29
CA ARG A 199 -21.76 -15.68 3.31
C ARG A 199 -21.24 -16.15 1.97
N ARG A 200 -22.05 -16.92 1.21
CA ARG A 200 -21.72 -17.33 -0.17
C ARG A 200 -21.63 -16.15 -1.12
N PHE A 201 -22.40 -15.08 -0.91
CA PHE A 201 -22.27 -13.84 -1.68
C PHE A 201 -20.87 -13.24 -1.55
N TYR A 202 -20.35 -13.07 -0.33
CA TYR A 202 -18.97 -12.61 -0.14
C TYR A 202 -17.92 -13.59 -0.68
N SER A 203 -18.19 -14.89 -0.59
CA SER A 203 -17.33 -15.90 -1.24
C SER A 203 -17.28 -15.72 -2.75
N PHE A 204 -18.42 -15.39 -3.38
CA PHE A 204 -18.52 -15.15 -4.81
C PHE A 204 -17.72 -13.91 -5.22
N ILE A 205 -17.83 -12.81 -4.47
CA ILE A 205 -17.03 -11.60 -4.71
C ILE A 205 -15.54 -11.93 -4.68
N GLN A 206 -15.07 -12.62 -3.64
CA GLN A 206 -13.65 -12.97 -3.50
C GLN A 206 -13.18 -13.93 -4.59
N TRP A 207 -14.03 -14.86 -5.05
CA TRP A 207 -13.72 -15.73 -6.18
C TRP A 207 -13.56 -14.95 -7.50
N VAL A 208 -14.48 -14.01 -7.77
CA VAL A 208 -14.41 -13.14 -8.96
C VAL A 208 -13.14 -12.29 -8.90
N ALA A 209 -12.88 -11.64 -7.77
CA ALA A 209 -11.69 -10.81 -7.56
C ALA A 209 -10.40 -11.62 -7.75
N HIS A 210 -10.30 -12.80 -7.12
CA HIS A 210 -9.16 -13.70 -7.26
C HIS A 210 -8.94 -14.12 -8.73
N THR A 211 -10.02 -14.45 -9.44
CA THR A 211 -9.95 -14.85 -10.85
C THR A 211 -9.40 -13.72 -11.72
N GLN A 212 -9.90 -12.49 -11.54
CA GLN A 212 -9.44 -11.35 -12.31
C GLN A 212 -7.98 -10.97 -11.98
N TRP A 213 -7.59 -10.96 -10.70
CA TRP A 213 -6.20 -10.67 -10.32
C TRP A 213 -5.22 -11.74 -10.81
N LYS A 214 -5.64 -13.02 -10.87
CA LYS A 214 -4.85 -14.07 -11.49
C LYS A 214 -4.66 -13.83 -13.00
N GLN A 215 -5.71 -13.38 -13.69
CA GLN A 215 -5.60 -12.98 -15.11
C GLN A 215 -4.66 -11.80 -15.30
N VAL A 216 -4.67 -10.81 -14.39
CA VAL A 216 -3.71 -9.70 -14.42
C VAL A 216 -2.27 -10.21 -14.31
N ARG A 217 -2.00 -11.15 -13.39
CA ARG A 217 -0.68 -11.80 -13.28
C ARG A 217 -0.30 -12.53 -14.57
N GLU A 218 -1.16 -13.40 -15.08
CA GLU A 218 -0.92 -14.18 -16.29
C GLU A 218 -0.66 -13.26 -17.51
N TYR A 219 -1.38 -12.13 -17.60
CA TYR A 219 -1.14 -11.13 -18.63
C TYR A 219 0.21 -10.45 -18.46
N ALA A 220 0.58 -10.06 -17.24
CA ALA A 220 1.88 -9.46 -16.95
C ALA A 220 3.03 -10.41 -17.35
N ASP A 221 2.90 -11.71 -17.02
CA ASP A 221 3.84 -12.74 -17.46
C ASP A 221 3.95 -12.81 -18.98
N SER A 222 2.82 -12.78 -19.71
CA SER A 222 2.81 -12.78 -21.18
C SER A 222 3.51 -11.58 -21.81
N LYS A 223 3.61 -10.46 -21.09
CA LYS A 223 4.30 -9.22 -21.52
C LYS A 223 5.73 -9.12 -20.99
N ASN A 224 6.15 -10.06 -20.16
CA ASN A 224 7.39 -10.02 -19.38
C ASN A 224 7.47 -8.78 -18.46
N ILE A 225 6.37 -8.50 -17.76
CA ILE A 225 6.26 -7.44 -16.75
C ILE A 225 6.07 -8.09 -15.38
N LYS A 226 6.85 -7.66 -14.38
CA LYS A 226 6.78 -8.15 -13.02
C LYS A 226 5.87 -7.26 -12.17
N LEU A 227 4.73 -7.80 -11.74
CA LEU A 227 3.89 -7.16 -10.73
C LEU A 227 4.58 -7.16 -9.35
N MET A 228 4.65 -5.99 -8.74
CA MET A 228 5.14 -5.77 -7.38
C MET A 228 3.99 -5.31 -6.49
N GLY A 229 3.64 -6.11 -5.48
CA GLY A 229 2.63 -5.75 -4.49
C GLY A 229 3.23 -4.99 -3.30
N ASP A 230 2.38 -4.75 -2.31
CA ASP A 230 2.76 -4.11 -1.06
C ASP A 230 2.04 -4.79 0.11
N ILE A 231 2.76 -5.08 1.17
CA ILE A 231 2.27 -5.69 2.40
C ILE A 231 2.46 -4.67 3.53
N PRO A 232 1.39 -4.01 3.99
CA PRO A 232 1.41 -3.14 5.16
C PRO A 232 1.96 -3.87 6.39
N TYR A 233 2.78 -3.22 7.22
CA TYR A 233 3.17 -3.82 8.51
C TYR A 233 1.93 -4.06 9.37
N GLY A 234 1.06 -3.05 9.49
CA GLY A 234 -0.17 -3.11 10.28
C GLY A 234 -1.31 -3.86 9.61
N ILE A 235 -2.31 -4.19 10.42
CA ILE A 235 -3.65 -4.64 9.99
C ILE A 235 -4.68 -3.91 10.85
N ASN A 236 -5.84 -3.55 10.27
CA ASN A 236 -6.86 -2.83 11.00
C ASN A 236 -7.24 -3.60 12.28
N ARG A 237 -7.31 -2.90 13.42
CA ARG A 237 -7.76 -3.44 14.71
C ARG A 237 -9.13 -4.10 14.61
N TYR A 238 -9.98 -3.53 13.78
CA TYR A 238 -11.35 -3.93 13.52
C TYR A 238 -11.45 -4.82 12.27
N SER A 239 -10.37 -5.50 11.89
CA SER A 239 -10.33 -6.45 10.78
C SER A 239 -10.89 -7.82 11.15
N SER A 240 -11.26 -8.59 10.12
CA SER A 240 -11.55 -10.02 10.22
C SER A 240 -10.39 -10.83 10.79
N ASP A 241 -9.14 -10.40 10.55
CA ASP A 241 -7.93 -11.05 11.05
C ASP A 241 -7.80 -10.91 12.57
N VAL A 242 -7.95 -9.70 13.10
CA VAL A 242 -7.83 -9.44 14.54
C VAL A 242 -9.03 -10.03 15.27
N TRP A 243 -10.25 -9.84 14.77
CA TRP A 243 -11.46 -10.39 15.38
C TRP A 243 -11.39 -11.91 15.60
N ALA A 244 -10.79 -12.63 14.64
CA ALA A 244 -10.76 -14.09 14.64
C ALA A 244 -9.48 -14.73 15.17
N SER A 245 -8.48 -13.92 15.52
CA SER A 245 -7.22 -14.44 16.07
C SER A 245 -6.66 -13.44 17.08
N GLN A 246 -7.51 -12.98 18.01
CA GLN A 246 -7.18 -11.94 18.99
C GLN A 246 -5.95 -12.30 19.83
N GLU A 247 -5.71 -13.59 20.06
CA GLU A 247 -4.53 -14.13 20.74
C GLU A 247 -3.22 -13.86 19.99
N LEU A 248 -3.24 -13.56 18.70
CA LEU A 248 -2.05 -13.18 17.94
C LEU A 248 -1.70 -11.70 18.05
N PHE A 249 -2.59 -10.90 18.67
CA PHE A 249 -2.47 -9.45 18.73
C PHE A 249 -2.53 -8.93 20.18
N ASP A 250 -1.83 -7.82 20.45
CA ASP A 250 -2.03 -7.03 21.67
C ASP A 250 -2.85 -5.78 21.33
N CYS A 251 -4.15 -5.89 21.57
CA CYS A 251 -5.11 -4.81 21.34
C CYS A 251 -5.04 -3.71 22.41
N GLN A 252 -4.20 -3.79 23.44
CA GLN A 252 -4.04 -2.69 24.41
C GLN A 252 -3.12 -1.57 23.92
N TRP A 253 -2.37 -1.82 22.84
CA TRP A 253 -1.41 -0.90 22.28
C TRP A 253 -1.80 -0.51 20.85
N SER A 254 -1.38 0.67 20.43
CA SER A 254 -1.54 1.19 19.07
C SER A 254 -0.17 1.46 18.46
N CYS A 255 0.20 0.73 17.42
CA CYS A 255 1.46 0.90 16.70
C CYS A 255 1.52 2.29 16.05
N GLY A 256 2.74 2.75 15.82
CA GLY A 256 3.02 4.06 15.29
C GLY A 256 4.50 4.30 15.04
N ALA A 257 4.84 5.57 14.88
CA ALA A 257 6.21 6.06 14.79
C ALA A 257 6.51 7.04 15.93
N PRO A 258 7.77 7.13 16.40
CA PRO A 258 8.18 8.11 17.41
C PRO A 258 8.01 9.55 16.89
N PRO A 259 8.09 10.57 17.76
CA PRO A 259 8.13 11.96 17.34
C PRO A 259 9.25 12.23 16.34
N GLU A 260 8.92 12.90 15.24
CA GLU A 260 9.91 13.37 14.26
C GLU A 260 9.90 14.90 14.20
N THR A 261 11.04 15.50 14.51
CA THR A 261 11.16 16.96 14.66
C THR A 261 11.28 17.72 13.34
N PHE A 262 11.49 17.02 12.22
CA PHE A 262 11.64 17.64 10.89
C PHE A 262 10.31 17.95 10.20
N PHE A 263 9.23 17.20 10.46
CA PHE A 263 7.93 17.42 9.83
C PHE A 263 7.09 18.41 10.65
N GLN A 264 6.97 19.65 10.16
CA GLN A 264 6.50 20.77 10.97
C GLN A 264 4.96 20.97 11.01
N GLY A 265 4.16 20.02 10.49
CA GLY A 265 2.73 20.24 10.25
C GLY A 265 1.78 20.01 11.44
N ASP A 266 2.06 19.07 12.33
CA ASP A 266 1.09 18.59 13.33
C ASP A 266 1.69 18.58 14.75
N GLU A 267 1.00 19.21 15.71
CA GLU A 267 1.47 19.34 17.11
C GLU A 267 1.51 17.99 17.85
N PHE A 268 0.56 17.10 17.59
CA PHE A 268 0.56 15.76 18.16
C PHE A 268 1.73 14.95 17.62
N VAL A 269 1.97 14.98 16.31
CA VAL A 269 3.10 14.28 15.69
C VAL A 269 4.44 14.78 16.23
N LYS A 270 4.58 16.10 16.45
CA LYS A 270 5.80 16.68 17.05
C LYS A 270 6.03 16.24 18.49
N LYS A 271 4.96 16.12 19.28
CA LYS A 271 5.05 15.81 20.71
C LYS A 271 5.17 14.31 20.97
N TRP A 272 4.33 13.53 20.30
CA TRP A 272 4.07 12.12 20.61
C TRP A 272 4.45 11.18 19.46
N GLY A 273 4.48 11.68 18.23
CA GLY A 273 4.72 10.86 17.03
C GLY A 273 3.42 10.51 16.31
N GLN A 274 3.52 9.60 15.34
CA GLN A 274 2.36 9.20 14.53
C GLN A 274 1.69 7.98 15.16
N ASN A 275 0.43 8.11 15.58
CA ASN A 275 -0.34 6.98 16.13
C ASN A 275 -1.22 6.37 15.02
N TRP A 276 -0.80 5.21 14.49
CA TRP A 276 -1.49 4.55 13.37
C TRP A 276 -2.64 3.63 13.81
N GLY A 277 -2.78 3.34 15.11
CA GLY A 277 -3.93 2.61 15.65
C GLY A 277 -3.89 1.08 15.54
N PHE A 278 -2.96 0.50 14.77
CA PHE A 278 -2.85 -0.96 14.60
C PHE A 278 -2.45 -1.67 15.90
N PRO A 279 -2.96 -2.86 16.21
CA PRO A 279 -2.51 -3.61 17.38
C PRO A 279 -1.07 -4.11 17.21
N LEU A 280 -0.37 -4.39 18.32
CA LEU A 280 0.93 -5.07 18.25
C LEU A 280 0.75 -6.55 17.86
N TYR A 281 1.73 -7.12 17.16
CA TYR A 281 1.83 -8.57 17.04
C TYR A 281 2.37 -9.20 18.33
N ARG A 282 1.75 -10.28 18.79
CA ARG A 282 2.32 -11.17 19.83
C ARG A 282 3.25 -12.16 19.17
N TRP A 283 4.48 -11.75 18.88
CA TRP A 283 5.45 -12.54 18.11
C TRP A 283 5.71 -13.92 18.72
N GLU A 284 5.64 -14.05 20.04
CA GLU A 284 5.76 -15.33 20.76
C GLU A 284 4.61 -16.29 20.40
N ASN A 285 3.38 -15.78 20.28
CA ASN A 285 2.22 -16.59 19.91
C ASN A 285 2.26 -16.94 18.41
N HIS A 286 2.69 -16.00 17.57
CA HIS A 286 2.96 -16.31 16.16
C HIS A 286 4.02 -17.41 16.02
N GLU A 287 5.10 -17.35 16.79
CA GLU A 287 6.13 -18.39 16.78
C GLU A 287 5.59 -19.74 17.27
N ALA A 288 4.81 -19.76 18.35
CA ALA A 288 4.19 -20.97 18.88
C ALA A 288 3.30 -21.66 17.83
N GLU A 289 2.65 -20.88 16.94
CA GLU A 289 1.90 -21.38 15.80
C GLU A 289 2.73 -21.55 14.51
N SER A 290 4.06 -21.60 14.61
CA SER A 290 4.97 -21.72 13.46
C SER A 290 4.76 -20.66 12.38
N PHE A 291 4.38 -19.45 12.81
CA PHE A 291 4.06 -18.26 12.01
C PHE A 291 2.94 -18.47 10.99
N ARG A 292 1.98 -19.37 11.26
CA ARG A 292 0.90 -19.75 10.33
C ARG A 292 0.18 -18.55 9.70
N TRP A 293 -0.18 -17.54 10.49
CA TRP A 293 -0.87 -16.34 9.99
C TRP A 293 -0.04 -15.57 8.96
N TRP A 294 1.22 -15.26 9.29
CA TRP A 294 2.14 -14.56 8.39
C TRP A 294 2.46 -15.40 7.16
N LYS A 295 2.71 -16.70 7.32
CA LYS A 295 2.95 -17.59 6.19
C LYS A 295 1.79 -17.59 5.20
N ARG A 296 0.56 -17.63 5.69
CA ARG A 296 -0.66 -17.55 4.87
C ARG A 296 -0.73 -16.21 4.13
N ARG A 297 -0.50 -15.09 4.80
CA ARG A 297 -0.49 -13.75 4.21
C ARG A 297 0.52 -13.64 3.05
N ILE A 298 1.74 -14.13 3.25
CA ILE A 298 2.78 -14.17 2.20
C ILE A 298 2.34 -15.07 1.04
N LEU A 299 1.90 -16.31 1.32
CA LEU A 299 1.48 -17.25 0.27
C LEU A 299 0.37 -16.68 -0.60
N GLN A 300 -0.63 -16.01 -0.02
CA GLN A 300 -1.72 -15.40 -0.79
C GLN A 300 -1.22 -14.23 -1.65
N THR A 301 -0.32 -13.40 -1.12
CA THR A 301 0.32 -12.31 -1.88
C THR A 301 1.08 -12.86 -3.09
N THR A 302 1.87 -13.91 -2.90
CA THR A 302 2.65 -14.56 -3.98
C THR A 302 1.80 -15.27 -5.02
N LYS A 303 0.47 -15.38 -4.86
CA LYS A 303 -0.40 -15.87 -5.94
C LYS A 303 -0.56 -14.84 -7.05
N ILE A 304 -0.44 -13.55 -6.75
CA ILE A 304 -0.67 -12.45 -7.70
C ILE A 304 0.64 -11.75 -8.05
N PHE A 305 1.53 -11.57 -7.08
CA PHE A 305 2.71 -10.72 -7.24
C PHE A 305 4.01 -11.52 -7.39
N HIS A 306 4.91 -11.00 -8.23
CA HIS A 306 6.27 -11.53 -8.43
C HIS A 306 7.28 -10.95 -7.43
N ALA A 307 6.93 -9.79 -6.87
CA ALA A 307 7.67 -9.13 -5.83
C ALA A 307 6.69 -8.47 -4.86
N PHE A 308 7.10 -8.20 -3.63
CA PHE A 308 6.31 -7.34 -2.75
C PHE A 308 7.21 -6.50 -1.84
N ARG A 309 6.77 -5.26 -1.62
CA ARG A 309 7.30 -4.39 -0.58
C ARG A 309 6.74 -4.84 0.77
N LEU A 310 7.61 -4.96 1.77
CA LEU A 310 7.25 -4.94 3.17
C LEU A 310 7.30 -3.48 3.61
N ASP A 311 6.13 -2.90 3.78
CA ASP A 311 5.95 -1.57 4.36
C ASP A 311 6.45 -1.56 5.80
N HIS A 312 7.12 -0.48 6.19
CA HIS A 312 7.68 -0.28 7.52
C HIS A 312 8.42 -1.50 8.07
N VAL A 313 9.45 -1.97 7.33
CA VAL A 313 10.20 -3.19 7.70
C VAL A 313 10.79 -3.11 9.11
N LEU A 314 11.00 -1.89 9.62
CA LEU A 314 11.50 -1.62 10.95
C LEU A 314 10.63 -2.28 12.02
N GLY A 315 9.31 -2.37 11.81
CA GLY A 315 8.36 -2.97 12.74
C GLY A 315 8.65 -4.44 13.08
N PHE A 316 9.30 -5.19 12.18
CA PHE A 316 9.72 -6.58 12.45
C PHE A 316 10.89 -6.66 13.43
N PHE A 317 11.72 -5.62 13.49
CA PHE A 317 12.81 -5.48 14.46
C PHE A 317 12.30 -4.88 15.76
N ARG A 318 11.64 -3.73 15.65
CA ARG A 318 10.99 -3.02 16.73
C ARG A 318 9.92 -2.06 16.22
N ILE A 319 8.86 -1.88 16.99
CA ILE A 319 7.77 -0.97 16.65
C ILE A 319 7.49 0.01 17.79
N TYR A 320 7.27 1.29 17.47
CA TYR A 320 6.83 2.27 18.46
C TYR A 320 5.33 2.09 18.68
N ALA A 321 4.86 2.16 19.92
CA ALA A 321 3.44 2.02 20.20
C ALA A 321 2.97 2.88 21.36
N PHE A 322 1.71 3.29 21.28
CA PHE A 322 0.99 4.13 22.21
C PHE A 322 0.06 3.29 23.11
N PRO A 323 -0.06 3.61 24.40
CA PRO A 323 -1.02 2.96 25.31
C PRO A 323 -2.43 3.57 25.23
N TRP A 324 -2.79 4.19 24.10
CA TRP A 324 -4.11 4.78 23.82
C TRP A 324 -4.42 4.68 22.31
N PHE A 325 -5.67 4.95 21.93
CA PHE A 325 -6.14 4.84 20.55
C PHE A 325 -6.10 6.19 19.81
N PRO A 326 -6.00 6.19 18.47
CA PRO A 326 -5.93 7.43 17.68
C PRO A 326 -7.06 8.43 17.97
N GLU A 327 -8.26 7.95 18.26
CA GLU A 327 -9.44 8.76 18.59
C GLU A 327 -9.21 9.60 19.86
N GLN A 328 -8.31 9.16 20.73
CA GLN A 328 -7.97 9.81 22.00
C GLN A 328 -6.79 10.78 21.85
N ASN A 329 -6.16 10.91 20.66
CA ASN A 329 -4.97 11.74 20.48
C ASN A 329 -5.17 13.19 20.97
N ASN A 330 -6.34 13.78 20.70
CA ASN A 330 -6.67 15.14 21.16
C ASN A 330 -6.76 15.25 22.69
N GLU A 331 -7.16 14.18 23.38
CA GLU A 331 -7.17 14.15 24.86
C GLU A 331 -5.76 14.06 25.45
N PHE A 332 -4.83 13.40 24.75
CA PHE A 332 -3.45 13.21 25.20
C PHE A 332 -2.51 14.34 24.76
N LEU A 333 -2.88 15.10 23.73
CA LEU A 333 -2.09 16.23 23.23
C LEU A 333 -1.72 17.26 24.31
N PRO A 334 -2.64 17.77 25.15
CA PRO A 334 -2.29 18.80 26.14
C PRO A 334 -1.55 18.25 27.37
N LEU A 335 -1.60 16.94 27.64
CA LEU A 335 -1.12 16.35 28.90
C LEU A 335 0.40 16.34 29.02
N SER A 336 0.91 16.61 30.22
CA SER A 336 2.30 16.37 30.60
C SER A 336 2.60 14.87 30.71
N ILE A 337 3.89 14.49 30.72
CA ILE A 337 4.31 13.08 30.85
C ILE A 337 3.75 12.44 32.13
N GLU A 338 3.70 13.17 33.25
CA GLU A 338 3.18 12.64 34.52
C GLU A 338 1.66 12.45 34.48
N GLU A 339 0.92 13.34 33.84
CA GLU A 339 -0.53 13.19 33.64
C GLU A 339 -0.84 11.99 32.72
N VAL A 340 -0.05 11.77 31.68
CA VAL A 340 -0.18 10.59 30.80
C VAL A 340 0.07 9.31 31.59
N LYS A 341 1.13 9.24 32.40
CA LYS A 341 1.37 8.09 33.27
C LYS A 341 0.20 7.84 34.20
N LEU A 342 -0.34 8.87 34.83
CA LEU A 342 -1.49 8.73 35.72
C LEU A 342 -2.72 8.15 34.98
N LYS A 343 -3.01 8.66 33.78
CA LYS A 343 -4.16 8.23 32.96
C LYS A 343 -4.03 6.81 32.38
N THR A 344 -2.80 6.35 32.15
CA THR A 344 -2.53 5.07 31.45
C THR A 344 -2.01 3.96 32.38
N GLY A 345 -2.07 4.16 33.69
CA GLY A 345 -1.58 3.18 34.67
C GLY A 345 -0.05 3.02 34.64
N GLY A 346 0.68 4.12 34.41
CA GLY A 346 2.13 4.20 34.38
C GLY A 346 2.77 3.94 33.01
N LYS A 347 1.96 3.71 31.97
CA LYS A 347 2.47 3.41 30.62
C LYS A 347 2.84 4.70 29.88
N LEU A 348 3.78 4.61 28.96
CA LEU A 348 4.13 5.67 28.02
C LEU A 348 4.36 5.07 26.64
N PRO A 349 4.26 5.88 25.57
CA PRO A 349 4.65 5.45 24.25
C PRO A 349 6.12 5.00 24.23
N ARG A 350 6.39 3.83 23.64
CA ARG A 350 7.72 3.21 23.65
C ARG A 350 7.91 2.22 22.52
N PHE A 351 9.15 1.77 22.34
CA PHE A 351 9.47 0.67 21.44
C PHE A 351 9.21 -0.72 22.05
N PHE A 352 8.81 -1.65 21.18
CA PHE A 352 8.64 -3.08 21.44
C PHE A 352 9.49 -3.89 20.45
N PRO A 353 10.29 -4.88 20.89
CA PRO A 353 10.41 -5.32 22.28
C PRO A 353 11.15 -4.31 23.17
N GLY A 354 12.05 -3.50 22.59
CA GLY A 354 12.75 -2.44 23.30
C GLY A 354 13.37 -1.37 22.40
N PRO A 355 14.04 -0.37 23.00
CA PRO A 355 14.79 0.66 22.27
C PRO A 355 16.02 0.07 21.55
N ASP A 356 16.72 0.88 20.76
CA ASP A 356 17.98 0.47 20.11
C ASP A 356 19.21 0.54 21.02
N GLU A 357 19.08 1.14 22.20
CA GLU A 357 20.19 1.29 23.15
C GLU A 357 19.74 0.81 24.54
N PRO A 358 20.62 0.13 25.30
CA PRO A 358 22.01 -0.20 24.97
C PRO A 358 22.12 -1.33 23.92
N ASP A 359 23.33 -1.67 23.49
CA ASP A 359 23.63 -2.73 22.51
C ASP A 359 22.93 -4.07 22.76
N ALA A 360 22.74 -4.46 24.03
CA ALA A 360 21.99 -5.67 24.37
C ALA A 360 20.53 -5.61 23.87
N SER A 361 19.89 -4.44 23.92
CA SER A 361 18.53 -4.22 23.40
C SER A 361 18.51 -4.22 21.87
N ALA A 362 19.48 -3.56 21.21
CA ALA A 362 19.64 -3.64 19.75
C ALA A 362 19.79 -5.08 19.26
N LEU A 363 20.59 -5.90 19.96
CA LEU A 363 20.80 -7.30 19.59
C LEU A 363 19.51 -8.13 19.69
N VAL A 364 18.63 -7.85 20.66
CA VAL A 364 17.30 -8.48 20.74
C VAL A 364 16.46 -8.11 19.52
N ASN A 365 16.40 -6.82 19.18
CA ASN A 365 15.65 -6.32 18.02
C ASN A 365 16.20 -6.91 16.70
N GLU A 366 17.53 -6.96 16.52
CA GLU A 366 18.18 -7.54 15.35
C GLU A 366 17.83 -9.03 15.21
N ASN A 367 17.91 -9.80 16.29
CA ASN A 367 17.58 -11.23 16.28
C ASN A 367 16.10 -11.49 15.96
N GLN A 368 15.19 -10.68 16.52
CA GLN A 368 13.76 -10.77 16.20
C GLN A 368 13.50 -10.50 14.71
N GLY A 369 14.01 -9.37 14.21
CA GLY A 369 13.85 -9.00 12.81
C GLY A 369 14.42 -10.06 11.87
N LYS A 370 15.64 -10.54 12.14
CA LYS A 370 16.28 -11.63 11.39
C LYS A 370 15.40 -12.87 11.32
N LYS A 371 14.85 -13.31 12.46
CA LYS A 371 14.01 -14.50 12.56
C LYS A 371 12.74 -14.36 11.72
N ILE A 372 12.01 -13.26 11.90
CA ILE A 372 10.73 -13.06 11.20
C ILE A 372 10.96 -12.89 9.69
N LEU A 373 11.96 -12.10 9.30
CA LEU A 373 12.31 -11.92 7.89
C LEU A 373 12.77 -13.24 7.25
N SER A 374 13.45 -14.12 7.99
CA SER A 374 13.82 -15.45 7.48
C SER A 374 12.59 -16.29 7.16
N VAL A 375 11.57 -16.29 8.04
CA VAL A 375 10.29 -16.95 7.80
C VAL A 375 9.59 -16.39 6.55
N ILE A 376 9.59 -15.06 6.39
CA ILE A 376 9.00 -14.40 5.22
C ILE A 376 9.73 -14.82 3.94
N LEU A 377 11.06 -14.77 3.92
CA LEU A 377 11.89 -15.15 2.77
C LEU A 377 11.69 -16.62 2.38
N GLU A 378 11.68 -17.53 3.34
CA GLU A 378 11.43 -18.96 3.10
C GLU A 378 10.04 -19.19 2.51
N THR A 379 9.04 -18.45 3.00
CA THR A 379 7.65 -18.58 2.55
C THR A 379 7.41 -17.96 1.18
N ALA A 380 8.06 -16.84 0.87
CA ALA A 380 7.99 -16.18 -0.42
C ALA A 380 8.56 -17.05 -1.56
N LYS A 381 9.34 -18.09 -1.21
CA LYS A 381 9.95 -19.05 -2.13
C LYS A 381 10.78 -18.36 -3.20
N ASN A 382 10.24 -18.16 -4.40
CA ASN A 382 10.96 -17.62 -5.55
C ASN A 382 10.70 -16.13 -5.78
N GLU A 383 9.68 -15.57 -5.13
CA GLU A 383 9.30 -14.17 -5.32
C GLU A 383 10.22 -13.23 -4.54
N ILE A 384 10.32 -11.99 -5.01
CA ILE A 384 11.24 -10.98 -4.46
C ILE A 384 10.60 -10.26 -3.27
N VAL A 385 11.34 -10.13 -2.17
CA VAL A 385 10.95 -9.35 -1.00
C VAL A 385 11.78 -8.08 -1.00
N ILE A 386 11.11 -6.94 -0.88
CA ILE A 386 11.74 -5.61 -0.82
C ILE A 386 11.38 -5.01 0.54
N ALA A 387 12.34 -4.41 1.23
CA ALA A 387 12.13 -3.82 2.53
C ALA A 387 12.06 -2.30 2.39
N GLU A 388 10.96 -1.69 2.83
CA GLU A 388 10.98 -0.25 3.04
C GLU A 388 11.56 0.08 4.42
N ASP A 389 12.77 0.61 4.39
CA ASP A 389 13.60 0.98 5.53
C ASP A 389 13.84 2.49 5.58
N LEU A 390 12.76 3.29 5.62
CA LEU A 390 12.83 4.75 5.77
C LEU A 390 12.54 5.17 7.23
N GLY A 391 12.73 6.46 7.50
CA GLY A 391 12.56 7.04 8.84
C GLY A 391 13.77 6.83 9.74
N LEU A 392 13.52 6.59 11.03
CA LEU A 392 14.57 6.36 12.03
C LEU A 392 15.12 4.92 11.95
N VAL A 393 16.02 4.69 10.99
CA VAL A 393 16.58 3.36 10.72
C VAL A 393 17.71 3.02 11.71
N PRO A 394 17.59 1.93 12.51
CA PRO A 394 18.67 1.48 13.37
C PRO A 394 19.91 1.02 12.58
N ARG A 395 21.10 1.24 13.15
CA ARG A 395 22.39 0.95 12.49
C ARG A 395 22.58 -0.51 12.03
N TYR A 396 21.89 -1.46 12.65
CA TYR A 396 21.97 -2.89 12.34
C TYR A 396 21.03 -3.34 11.21
N VAL A 397 19.98 -2.55 10.88
CA VAL A 397 18.94 -2.98 9.92
C VAL A 397 19.48 -3.07 8.50
N ARG A 398 20.05 -1.98 7.96
CA ARG A 398 20.58 -1.96 6.59
C ARG A 398 21.66 -3.04 6.35
N PRO A 399 22.67 -3.22 7.22
CA PRO A 399 23.64 -4.31 7.09
C PRO A 399 23.00 -5.71 7.07
N LEU A 400 22.01 -5.95 7.94
CA LEU A 400 21.33 -7.25 7.97
C LEU A 400 20.52 -7.50 6.70
N LEU A 401 19.75 -6.51 6.22
CA LEU A 401 18.97 -6.61 4.98
C LEU A 401 19.88 -6.97 3.79
N GLN A 402 21.04 -6.29 3.67
CA GLN A 402 22.05 -6.60 2.65
C GLN A 402 22.55 -8.04 2.76
N LYS A 403 22.89 -8.50 3.98
CA LYS A 403 23.34 -9.88 4.22
C LYS A 403 22.27 -10.92 3.88
N MET A 404 20.99 -10.58 4.06
CA MET A 404 19.84 -11.43 3.74
C MET A 404 19.43 -11.36 2.27
N GLY A 405 20.05 -10.50 1.45
CA GLY A 405 19.70 -10.30 0.05
C GLY A 405 18.40 -9.53 -0.16
N ILE A 406 17.95 -8.77 0.84
CA ILE A 406 16.74 -7.94 0.78
C ILE A 406 17.14 -6.51 0.40
N PRO A 407 16.71 -5.99 -0.75
CA PRO A 407 16.93 -4.59 -1.11
C PRO A 407 16.12 -3.67 -0.20
N GLY A 408 16.80 -2.64 0.32
CA GLY A 408 16.19 -1.50 0.99
C GLY A 408 15.72 -0.44 0.00
N PHE A 409 15.43 0.75 0.50
CA PHE A 409 15.11 1.95 -0.25
C PHE A 409 16.23 2.99 -0.20
N THR A 410 16.33 3.77 -1.26
CA THR A 410 17.22 4.92 -1.36
C THR A 410 16.43 6.08 -1.95
N ILE A 411 16.13 7.08 -1.11
CA ILE A 411 15.49 8.32 -1.54
C ILE A 411 16.56 9.42 -1.57
N PRO A 412 16.98 9.92 -2.74
CA PRO A 412 18.05 10.91 -2.84
C PRO A 412 17.82 12.15 -1.96
N MET A 413 16.56 12.54 -1.79
CA MET A 413 16.15 13.67 -0.95
C MET A 413 16.32 13.42 0.55
N PHE A 414 16.61 12.19 0.99
CA PHE A 414 16.89 11.87 2.39
C PHE A 414 18.33 11.40 2.63
N GLU A 415 19.05 11.04 1.56
CA GLU A 415 20.46 10.66 1.65
C GLU A 415 21.34 11.91 1.74
N ARG A 416 21.75 12.25 2.96
CA ARG A 416 22.54 13.46 3.28
C ARG A 416 23.93 13.10 3.81
N LEU A 417 24.92 13.91 3.45
CA LEU A 417 26.23 13.92 4.10
C LEU A 417 26.18 14.76 5.39
N SER A 418 27.25 14.74 6.19
CA SER A 418 27.34 15.47 7.45
C SER A 418 27.23 16.99 7.31
N ASP A 419 27.51 17.53 6.13
CA ASP A 419 27.36 18.95 5.77
C ASP A 419 25.98 19.28 5.17
N TYR A 420 25.04 18.33 5.22
CA TYR A 420 23.70 18.41 4.63
C TYR A 420 23.66 18.47 3.09
N SER A 421 24.78 18.30 2.39
CA SER A 421 24.75 18.09 0.94
C SER A 421 24.12 16.73 0.60
N PHE A 422 23.62 16.59 -0.64
CA PHE A 422 23.05 15.32 -1.07
C PHE A 422 24.17 14.32 -1.30
N LYS A 423 24.00 13.10 -0.79
CA LYS A 423 24.94 12.02 -1.04
C LYS A 423 24.96 11.72 -2.56
N PRO A 424 26.13 11.72 -3.22
CA PRO A 424 26.23 11.45 -4.65
C PRO A 424 25.67 10.07 -5.00
N ILE A 425 25.00 9.96 -6.16
CA ILE A 425 24.36 8.70 -6.60
C ILE A 425 25.34 7.52 -6.66
N THR A 426 26.62 7.77 -6.92
CA THR A 426 27.68 6.76 -6.99
C THR A 426 27.94 6.04 -5.68
N HIS A 427 27.45 6.59 -4.55
CA HIS A 427 27.61 6.01 -3.21
C HIS A 427 26.35 5.25 -2.75
N TYR A 428 25.34 5.11 -3.62
CA TYR A 428 24.13 4.37 -3.28
C TYR A 428 24.38 2.85 -3.33
N PRO A 429 23.74 2.08 -2.44
CA PRO A 429 23.89 0.63 -2.42
C PRO A 429 23.32 -0.01 -3.69
N ALA A 430 24.04 -0.97 -4.26
CA ALA A 430 23.61 -1.64 -5.48
C ALA A 430 22.34 -2.49 -5.26
N LEU A 431 22.23 -3.17 -4.11
CA LEU A 431 21.03 -3.91 -3.72
C LEU A 431 20.05 -2.97 -3.02
N SER A 432 19.36 -2.15 -3.80
CA SER A 432 18.40 -1.16 -3.31
C SER A 432 17.40 -0.76 -4.39
N VAL A 433 16.28 -0.20 -3.94
CA VAL A 433 15.27 0.47 -4.76
C VAL A 433 15.44 1.98 -4.65
N ALA A 434 15.86 2.64 -5.73
CA ALA A 434 15.95 4.09 -5.79
C ALA A 434 14.63 4.71 -6.28
N THR A 435 14.13 5.71 -5.56
CA THR A 435 12.94 6.50 -5.95
C THR A 435 13.06 7.92 -5.42
N TYR A 436 12.41 8.90 -6.05
CA TYR A 436 12.33 10.26 -5.51
C TYR A 436 11.23 10.43 -4.46
N ALA A 437 10.17 9.63 -4.59
CA ALA A 437 8.99 9.70 -3.75
C ALA A 437 8.35 8.31 -3.63
N THR A 438 7.59 8.12 -2.57
CA THR A 438 6.60 7.02 -2.46
C THR A 438 5.21 7.64 -2.55
N HIS A 439 4.16 6.84 -2.35
CA HIS A 439 2.80 7.36 -2.27
C HIS A 439 2.57 8.32 -1.08
N ASP A 440 3.43 8.28 -0.05
CA ASP A 440 3.39 9.16 1.13
C ASP A 440 4.04 10.53 0.91
N HIS A 441 4.73 10.71 -0.21
CA HIS A 441 5.49 11.91 -0.49
C HIS A 441 4.82 12.72 -1.60
N PRO A 442 4.87 14.06 -1.55
CA PRO A 442 4.49 14.88 -2.70
C PRO A 442 5.38 14.53 -3.91
N PRO A 443 4.87 14.60 -5.15
CA PRO A 443 5.70 14.39 -6.34
C PRO A 443 6.75 15.49 -6.50
N LEU A 444 7.81 15.21 -7.27
CA LEU A 444 8.93 16.12 -7.52
C LEU A 444 8.49 17.49 -8.02
N MET A 445 7.51 17.52 -8.93
CA MET A 445 6.99 18.77 -9.49
C MET A 445 6.48 19.70 -8.38
N LEU A 446 5.62 19.16 -7.51
CA LEU A 446 5.03 19.89 -6.40
C LEU A 446 6.10 20.33 -5.38
N GLN A 447 7.05 19.44 -5.06
CA GLN A 447 8.16 19.76 -4.16
C GLN A 447 9.03 20.90 -4.70
N TYR A 448 9.45 20.80 -5.95
CA TYR A 448 10.33 21.78 -6.59
C TYR A 448 9.66 23.14 -6.75
N ASN A 449 8.41 23.17 -7.22
CA ASN A 449 7.64 24.41 -7.36
C ASN A 449 7.49 25.13 -6.01
N ARG A 450 7.23 24.39 -4.91
CA ARG A 450 7.18 24.95 -3.56
C ARG A 450 8.52 25.54 -3.12
N LEU A 451 9.63 24.86 -3.40
CA LEU A 451 10.98 25.36 -3.10
C LEU A 451 11.28 26.65 -3.88
N CYS A 452 11.02 26.68 -5.19
CA CYS A 452 11.22 27.88 -6.01
C CYS A 452 10.40 29.06 -5.49
N HIS A 453 9.11 28.85 -5.22
CA HIS A 453 8.23 29.92 -4.73
C HIS A 453 8.73 30.52 -3.41
N ARG A 454 9.13 29.68 -2.45
CA ARG A 454 9.66 30.15 -1.15
C ARG A 454 11.04 30.79 -1.25
N ALA A 455 11.92 30.25 -2.09
CA ALA A 455 13.27 30.80 -2.26
C ALA A 455 13.28 32.22 -2.85
N VAL A 456 12.27 32.59 -3.65
CA VAL A 456 12.11 33.96 -4.17
C VAL A 456 11.78 34.96 -3.07
N GLN A 457 11.11 34.52 -1.99
CA GLN A 457 10.68 35.40 -0.90
C GLN A 457 11.85 35.83 0.01
N ASP A 458 12.88 34.98 0.14
CA ASP A 458 14.11 35.29 0.87
C ASP A 458 15.33 34.61 0.21
N PRO A 459 16.24 35.39 -0.40
CA PRO A 459 17.46 34.86 -1.00
C PRO A 459 18.42 34.15 -0.03
N ASN A 460 18.28 34.37 1.28
CA ASN A 460 19.08 33.69 2.33
C ASN A 460 18.32 32.51 2.99
N SER A 461 17.16 32.16 2.44
CA SER A 461 16.30 31.08 2.95
C SER A 461 16.98 29.72 2.96
N GLN A 462 16.42 28.79 3.73
CA GLN A 462 16.82 27.38 3.66
C GLN A 462 16.45 26.79 2.29
N GLU A 463 15.35 27.23 1.69
CA GLU A 463 14.88 26.79 0.39
C GLU A 463 15.84 27.18 -0.73
N ARG A 464 16.44 28.38 -0.70
CA ARG A 464 17.48 28.77 -1.67
C ARG A 464 18.73 27.88 -1.55
N ARG A 465 19.13 27.52 -0.33
CA ARG A 465 20.23 26.58 -0.08
C ARG A 465 19.89 25.16 -0.55
N GLU A 466 18.63 24.74 -0.40
CA GLU A 466 18.19 23.45 -0.92
C GLU A 466 18.18 23.41 -2.46
N LEU A 467 17.79 24.51 -3.12
CA LEU A 467 17.93 24.64 -4.58
C LEU A 467 19.40 24.55 -5.02
N GLN A 468 20.35 25.13 -4.27
CA GLN A 468 21.77 24.96 -4.56
C GLN A 468 22.17 23.48 -4.48
N ARG A 469 21.76 22.77 -3.42
CA ARG A 469 22.05 21.33 -3.27
C ARG A 469 21.43 20.48 -4.37
N ILE A 470 20.22 20.84 -4.84
CA ILE A 470 19.59 20.22 -6.00
C ILE A 470 20.42 20.47 -7.27
N ALA A 471 20.88 21.71 -7.51
CA ALA A 471 21.74 22.02 -8.65
C ALA A 471 23.00 21.14 -8.63
N ASP A 472 23.69 21.10 -7.49
CA ASP A 472 24.92 20.33 -7.31
C ASP A 472 24.67 18.82 -7.53
N PHE A 473 23.57 18.29 -6.99
CA PHE A 473 23.15 16.89 -7.18
C PHE A 473 22.86 16.54 -8.63
N LEU A 474 22.24 17.47 -9.37
CA LEU A 474 21.99 17.33 -10.80
C LEU A 474 23.23 17.65 -11.64
N GLY A 475 24.36 18.03 -11.04
CA GLY A 475 25.58 18.43 -11.75
C GLY A 475 25.41 19.72 -12.56
N TRP A 476 24.57 20.63 -12.09
CA TRP A 476 24.27 21.93 -12.69
C TRP A 476 24.74 23.06 -11.77
N ASN A 477 24.96 24.24 -12.35
CA ASN A 477 25.06 25.48 -11.61
C ASN A 477 23.65 25.97 -11.23
N ILE A 478 23.53 26.70 -10.11
CA ILE A 478 22.24 27.23 -9.67
C ILE A 478 21.57 28.17 -10.68
N SER A 479 22.36 28.82 -11.55
CA SER A 479 21.84 29.66 -12.64
C SER A 479 21.22 28.87 -13.79
N GLU A 480 21.47 27.57 -13.87
CA GLU A 480 20.89 26.67 -14.88
C GLU A 480 19.53 26.11 -14.44
N LEU A 481 19.22 26.18 -13.14
CA LEU A 481 17.93 25.72 -12.61
C LEU A 481 16.78 26.62 -13.10
N PRO A 482 15.68 26.03 -13.61
CA PRO A 482 14.49 26.80 -13.94
C PRO A 482 13.76 27.30 -12.69
N ASN A 483 13.06 28.43 -12.80
CA ASN A 483 12.30 29.02 -11.68
C ASN A 483 10.97 28.28 -11.38
N HIS A 484 10.65 27.24 -12.16
CA HIS A 484 9.54 26.32 -11.95
C HIS A 484 9.90 24.97 -12.56
N TYR A 485 9.13 23.92 -12.25
CA TYR A 485 9.39 22.58 -12.77
C TYR A 485 9.00 22.49 -14.26
N ASP A 486 9.99 22.59 -15.14
CA ASP A 486 9.84 22.46 -16.58
C ASP A 486 10.31 21.07 -17.09
N SER A 487 10.16 20.83 -18.40
CA SER A 487 10.60 19.56 -19.01
C SER A 487 12.12 19.32 -18.90
N ARG A 488 12.95 20.37 -18.75
CA ARG A 488 14.41 20.20 -18.68
C ARG A 488 14.80 19.63 -17.33
N ILE A 489 14.32 20.22 -16.24
CA ILE A 489 14.63 19.70 -14.90
C ILE A 489 13.95 18.34 -14.66
N HIS A 490 12.74 18.14 -15.20
CA HIS A 490 12.07 16.84 -15.14
C HIS A 490 12.94 15.74 -15.74
N LEU A 491 13.37 15.90 -16.99
CA LEU A 491 14.22 14.92 -17.67
C LEU A 491 15.56 14.74 -16.96
N ARG A 492 16.12 15.80 -16.37
CA ARG A 492 17.38 15.70 -15.62
C ARG A 492 17.24 14.88 -14.34
N PHE A 493 16.16 15.04 -13.58
CA PHE A 493 15.88 14.16 -12.44
C PHE A 493 15.74 12.70 -12.89
N ILE A 494 14.94 12.44 -13.93
CA ILE A 494 14.77 11.07 -14.46
C ILE A 494 16.12 10.47 -14.85
N GLU A 495 16.93 11.20 -15.61
CA GLU A 495 18.27 10.80 -16.03
C GLU A 495 19.17 10.48 -14.83
N THR A 496 19.28 11.41 -13.87
CA THR A 496 20.15 11.25 -12.69
C THR A 496 19.80 9.98 -11.91
N LEU A 497 18.52 9.66 -11.71
CA LEU A 497 18.12 8.45 -10.99
C LEU A 497 18.41 7.17 -11.78
N LEU A 498 18.19 7.18 -13.10
CA LEU A 498 18.49 6.04 -13.97
C LEU A 498 20.00 5.70 -13.97
N TYR A 499 20.89 6.68 -13.80
CA TYR A 499 22.33 6.44 -13.66
C TYR A 499 22.77 5.94 -12.28
N SER A 500 21.87 5.83 -11.30
CA SER A 500 22.22 5.27 -9.99
C SER A 500 22.71 3.82 -10.10
N PRO A 501 23.56 3.33 -9.17
CA PRO A 501 23.97 1.93 -9.13
C PRO A 501 22.87 1.02 -8.55
N CYS A 502 21.74 1.55 -8.09
CA CYS A 502 20.66 0.75 -7.51
C CYS A 502 20.08 -0.23 -8.54
N TRP A 503 19.85 -1.46 -8.10
CA TRP A 503 19.28 -2.56 -8.88
C TRP A 503 17.96 -2.13 -9.54
N LEU A 504 17.05 -1.56 -8.77
CA LEU A 504 15.74 -1.12 -9.26
C LEU A 504 15.61 0.40 -9.08
N VAL A 505 15.18 1.07 -10.13
CA VAL A 505 14.72 2.47 -10.07
C VAL A 505 13.21 2.45 -10.23
N VAL A 506 12.46 3.01 -9.28
CA VAL A 506 11.00 3.13 -9.37
C VAL A 506 10.63 4.60 -9.49
N PHE A 507 9.80 4.93 -10.48
CA PHE A 507 9.14 6.23 -10.55
C PHE A 507 7.69 6.09 -10.11
N THR A 508 7.21 7.02 -9.29
CA THR A 508 5.76 7.18 -9.13
C THR A 508 5.16 7.59 -10.46
N ILE A 509 3.90 7.25 -10.71
CA ILE A 509 3.22 7.67 -11.95
C ILE A 509 3.22 9.20 -12.10
N SER A 510 3.12 9.92 -11.00
CA SER A 510 3.19 11.38 -10.95
C SER A 510 4.57 11.90 -11.37
N ASP A 511 5.65 11.30 -10.85
CA ASP A 511 7.02 11.69 -11.23
C ASP A 511 7.36 11.27 -12.66
N LEU A 512 6.85 10.14 -13.15
CA LEU A 512 7.08 9.71 -14.54
C LEU A 512 6.40 10.67 -15.51
N LEU A 513 5.13 11.03 -15.23
CA LEU A 513 4.37 11.97 -16.05
C LEU A 513 4.77 13.42 -15.81
N GLY A 514 5.44 13.73 -14.70
CA GLY A 514 5.81 15.09 -14.28
C GLY A 514 4.57 15.95 -13.99
N ILE A 515 3.69 15.46 -13.11
CA ILE A 515 2.44 16.10 -12.68
C ILE A 515 2.39 16.25 -11.15
N GLU A 516 1.45 17.06 -10.64
CA GLU A 516 1.34 17.37 -9.20
C GLU A 516 0.45 16.41 -8.40
N LEU A 517 -0.07 15.35 -9.03
CA LEU A 517 -0.99 14.40 -8.41
C LEU A 517 -0.35 13.72 -7.16
N GLN A 518 -0.94 13.96 -5.99
CA GLN A 518 -0.51 13.40 -4.70
C GLN A 518 -1.59 12.46 -4.17
N PHE A 519 -1.20 11.28 -3.66
CA PHE A 519 -2.15 10.24 -3.25
C PHE A 519 -2.41 10.21 -1.74
N ASN A 520 -1.42 10.61 -0.94
CA ASN A 520 -1.49 10.62 0.51
C ASN A 520 -0.75 11.82 1.09
N HIS A 521 -1.27 12.31 2.21
CA HIS A 521 -0.77 13.36 3.06
C HIS A 521 -0.63 12.76 4.47
N PRO A 522 0.54 12.17 4.82
CA PRO A 522 0.72 11.54 6.12
C PRO A 522 0.36 12.45 7.29
N GLY A 523 -0.43 11.94 8.23
CA GLY A 523 -0.92 12.68 9.39
C GLY A 523 -2.08 13.64 9.12
N SER A 524 -2.59 13.73 7.88
CA SER A 524 -3.81 14.48 7.59
C SER A 524 -5.06 13.65 7.91
N LYS A 525 -6.24 14.27 7.72
CA LYS A 525 -7.50 13.57 7.91
C LYS A 525 -7.76 12.55 6.79
N PRO A 526 -8.46 11.43 7.07
CA PRO A 526 -8.77 10.41 6.07
C PRO A 526 -9.41 10.93 4.79
N GLU A 527 -10.32 11.90 4.88
CA GLU A 527 -11.05 12.47 3.74
C GLU A 527 -10.19 13.21 2.71
N ASP A 528 -8.94 13.53 3.06
CA ASP A 528 -7.99 14.21 2.18
C ASP A 528 -7.13 13.24 1.35
N ASN A 529 -7.22 11.93 1.62
CA ASN A 529 -6.32 10.94 1.05
C ASN A 529 -7.02 9.94 0.13
N TRP A 530 -6.22 9.26 -0.69
CA TRP A 530 -6.60 8.08 -1.49
C TRP A 530 -7.75 8.30 -2.48
N LYS A 531 -8.10 9.55 -2.80
CA LYS A 531 -9.23 9.89 -3.69
C LYS A 531 -8.80 10.41 -5.06
N ASP A 532 -7.53 10.80 -5.18
CA ASP A 532 -6.96 11.39 -6.38
C ASP A 532 -6.75 10.35 -7.49
N ARG A 533 -7.08 10.76 -8.72
CA ARG A 533 -7.00 9.91 -9.93
C ARG A 533 -6.30 10.65 -11.05
N LEU A 534 -5.76 9.90 -12.01
CA LEU A 534 -5.33 10.45 -13.30
C LEU A 534 -6.50 11.15 -13.99
N GLU A 535 -6.20 12.08 -14.89
CA GLU A 535 -7.25 12.78 -15.64
C GLU A 535 -7.85 11.92 -16.75
N LYS A 536 -7.05 10.98 -17.27
CA LYS A 536 -7.38 10.15 -18.44
C LYS A 536 -6.69 8.78 -18.37
N PRO A 537 -7.09 7.81 -19.22
CA PRO A 537 -6.40 6.54 -19.34
C PRO A 537 -4.89 6.69 -19.56
N ILE A 538 -4.06 5.86 -18.91
CA ILE A 538 -2.60 6.02 -18.93
C ILE A 538 -2.00 5.95 -20.35
N MET A 539 -2.63 5.19 -21.25
CA MET A 539 -2.19 5.04 -22.63
C MET A 539 -2.33 6.34 -23.43
N ASP A 540 -3.29 7.20 -23.09
CA ASP A 540 -3.59 8.42 -23.83
C ASP A 540 -2.46 9.46 -23.64
N TYR A 541 -1.79 9.45 -22.48
CA TYR A 541 -0.60 10.27 -22.23
C TYR A 541 0.56 9.96 -23.20
N LEU A 542 0.61 8.78 -23.83
CA LEU A 542 1.64 8.49 -24.85
C LEU A 542 1.38 9.23 -26.17
N GLU A 543 0.11 9.48 -26.49
CA GLU A 543 -0.32 10.07 -27.75
C GLU A 543 -0.44 11.61 -27.65
N GLU A 544 -0.60 12.15 -26.44
CA GLU A 544 -0.65 13.59 -26.22
C GLU A 544 0.70 14.26 -26.46
N PRO A 545 0.80 15.30 -27.32
CA PRO A 545 2.11 15.88 -27.70
C PRO A 545 2.97 16.35 -26.53
N GLU A 546 2.35 16.94 -25.50
CA GLU A 546 3.02 17.44 -24.30
C GLU A 546 3.70 16.31 -23.51
N PHE A 547 2.99 15.20 -23.29
CA PHE A 547 3.49 14.06 -22.51
C PHE A 547 4.28 13.07 -23.36
N GLY A 548 3.80 12.72 -24.55
CA GLY A 548 4.38 11.72 -25.45
C GLY A 548 5.81 12.06 -25.87
N SER A 549 6.11 13.34 -26.14
CA SER A 549 7.46 13.78 -26.47
C SER A 549 8.46 13.56 -25.32
N LYS A 550 8.00 13.77 -24.08
CA LYS A 550 8.76 13.60 -22.85
C LYS A 550 8.94 12.13 -22.50
N LEU A 551 7.87 11.34 -22.56
CA LEU A 551 7.88 9.90 -22.34
C LEU A 551 8.78 9.18 -23.36
N LYS A 552 8.80 9.62 -24.63
CA LYS A 552 9.74 9.11 -25.63
C LYS A 552 11.20 9.31 -25.23
N LYS A 553 11.55 10.48 -24.68
CA LYS A 553 12.91 10.75 -24.17
C LYS A 553 13.23 9.91 -22.94
N ILE A 554 12.28 9.77 -22.01
CA ILE A 554 12.45 8.92 -20.83
C ILE A 554 12.71 7.47 -21.25
N LYS A 555 11.93 6.94 -22.20
CA LYS A 555 12.16 5.61 -22.78
C LYS A 555 13.59 5.48 -23.36
N GLN A 556 14.06 6.47 -24.11
CA GLN A 556 15.43 6.47 -24.63
C GLN A 556 16.48 6.46 -23.52
N LEU A 557 16.26 7.18 -22.42
CA LEU A 557 17.15 7.16 -21.25
C LEU A 557 17.18 5.79 -20.56
N ILE A 558 16.02 5.12 -20.46
CA ILE A 558 15.93 3.74 -19.93
C ILE A 558 16.79 2.79 -20.76
N ASP A 559 16.70 2.89 -22.10
CA ASP A 559 17.49 2.09 -23.03
C ASP A 559 19.00 2.39 -22.92
N GLN A 560 19.37 3.68 -22.89
CA GLN A 560 20.76 4.14 -22.80
C GLN A 560 21.44 3.69 -21.50
N THR A 561 20.69 3.67 -20.39
CA THR A 561 21.18 3.21 -19.09
C THR A 561 21.14 1.69 -18.92
N LYS A 562 20.78 0.95 -19.98
CA LYS A 562 20.71 -0.53 -20.02
C LYS A 562 19.79 -1.12 -18.94
N ARG A 563 18.67 -0.45 -18.68
CA ARG A 563 17.67 -0.91 -17.70
C ARG A 563 16.42 -1.51 -18.33
N SER A 564 16.33 -1.52 -19.66
CA SER A 564 15.21 -2.05 -20.46
C SER A 564 15.01 -3.55 -20.32
#